data_AF-A0A7C3Q165-F1
#
_entry.id   AF-A0A7C3Q165-F1
#
_cell.length_a   1.000
_cell.length_b   1.000
_cell.length_c   1.000
_cell.angle_alpha   90.00
_cell.angle_beta   90.00
_cell.angle_gamma   90.00
#
_symmetry.space_group_name_H-M   'P 1'
#
loop_
_entity.id
_entity.type
_entity.pdbx_description
1 polymer ?
#
loop_
_entity_poly.entity_id
_entity_poly.type
_entity_poly.pdbx_seq_one_letter_code
_entity_poly.pdbx_strand_id
1 'polypeptide(L)'
;DVSDIYRLKDKREQLIQMERMGEQSVAKLLDAIERSKERPLARFLFALGIRHVGQTAAFNLAKEFRTIEAFREATFERLTAIHDIGPNTAGEIVEYLQEEENRRLLDDLAALGVRPTPIEVEARGSPFAGKTIVFTGKLEKMTREEAEEAVRTLGATAASSVSARTDLVVAGPGAGSKLKKAQELGVRVISEDDFLEMLNDHA
;
A
#
# COMPACT_ATOMS: atom_id res chain seq x y z
N ASP A 1 15.87 9.07 -13.69
CA ASP A 1 15.07 8.02 -13.00
C ASP A 1 13.74 8.62 -12.49
N VAL A 2 13.02 7.99 -11.55
CA VAL A 2 11.73 8.49 -11.04
C VAL A 2 11.84 9.86 -10.35
N SER A 3 13.00 10.22 -9.80
CA SER A 3 13.23 11.53 -9.18
C SER A 3 13.11 12.69 -10.18
N ASP A 4 13.36 12.44 -11.48
CA ASP A 4 13.24 13.45 -12.54
C ASP A 4 11.82 13.96 -12.74
N ILE A 5 10.81 13.17 -12.37
CA ILE A 5 9.40 13.60 -12.40
C ILE A 5 9.21 14.85 -11.54
N TYR A 6 9.88 14.95 -10.40
CA TYR A 6 9.79 16.09 -9.49
C TYR A 6 10.60 17.31 -9.96
N ARG A 7 11.43 17.16 -11.00
CA ARG A 7 12.17 18.24 -11.67
C ARG A 7 11.42 18.80 -12.89
N LEU A 8 10.29 18.19 -13.27
CA LEU A 8 9.48 18.63 -14.42
C LEU A 8 8.96 20.07 -14.31
N LYS A 9 8.83 20.61 -13.09
CA LYS A 9 8.47 22.01 -12.88
C LYS A 9 9.43 22.98 -13.59
N ASP A 10 10.71 22.62 -13.70
CA ASP A 10 11.75 23.43 -14.36
C ASP A 10 11.65 23.34 -15.90
N LYS A 11 10.75 22.48 -16.42
CA LYS A 11 10.50 22.24 -17.83
C LYS A 11 9.10 22.66 -18.27
N ARG A 12 8.41 23.49 -17.48
CA ARG A 12 7.02 23.89 -17.72
C ARG A 12 6.76 24.37 -19.15
N GLU A 13 7.60 25.25 -19.68
CA GLU A 13 7.44 25.79 -21.04
C GLU A 13 7.55 24.70 -22.11
N GLN A 14 8.49 23.76 -21.94
CA GLN A 14 8.67 22.63 -22.85
C GLN A 14 7.48 21.68 -22.79
N LEU A 15 6.94 21.45 -21.58
CA LEU A 15 5.74 20.64 -21.40
C LEU A 15 4.53 21.25 -22.12
N ILE A 16 4.37 22.59 -22.09
CA ILE A 16 3.25 23.27 -22.76
C ILE A 16 3.31 23.13 -24.29
N GLN A 17 4.51 22.99 -24.85
CA GLN A 17 4.72 22.81 -26.28
C GLN A 17 4.45 21.37 -26.76
N MET A 18 4.26 20.41 -25.85
CA MET A 18 3.99 19.03 -26.22
C MET A 18 2.55 18.84 -26.70
N GLU A 19 2.35 17.86 -27.58
CA GLU A 19 1.03 17.51 -28.09
C GLU A 19 0.08 17.17 -26.93
N ARG A 20 -1.13 17.76 -26.96
CA ARG A 20 -2.19 17.59 -25.92
C ARG A 20 -1.85 18.13 -24.53
N MET A 21 -0.77 18.89 -24.38
CA MET A 21 -0.31 19.43 -23.09
C MET A 21 -0.54 20.95 -22.99
N GLY A 22 -1.79 21.40 -23.06
CA GLY A 22 -2.10 22.83 -22.86
C GLY A 22 -1.79 23.32 -21.45
N GLU A 23 -1.74 24.65 -21.26
CA GLU A 23 -1.33 25.29 -20.00
C GLU A 23 -2.04 24.75 -18.74
N GLN A 24 -3.37 24.57 -18.82
CA GLN A 24 -4.15 24.04 -17.70
C GLN A 24 -3.84 22.57 -17.40
N SER A 25 -3.53 21.77 -18.43
CA SER A 25 -3.15 20.36 -18.25
C SER A 25 -1.79 20.26 -17.55
N VAL A 26 -0.83 21.05 -18.01
CA VAL A 26 0.51 21.11 -17.40
C VAL A 26 0.44 21.61 -15.96
N ALA A 27 -0.36 22.64 -15.67
CA ALA A 27 -0.56 23.12 -14.31
C ALA A 27 -1.11 21.99 -13.40
N LYS A 28 -2.17 21.29 -13.84
CA LYS A 28 -2.75 20.16 -13.08
C LYS A 28 -1.75 19.03 -12.85
N LEU A 29 -0.93 18.72 -13.86
CA LEU A 29 0.11 17.70 -13.75
C LEU A 29 1.16 18.08 -12.69
N LEU A 30 1.71 19.29 -12.78
CA LEU A 30 2.72 19.77 -11.83
C LEU A 30 2.16 19.85 -10.40
N ASP A 31 0.92 20.32 -10.24
CA ASP A 31 0.22 20.32 -8.95
C ASP A 31 -0.02 18.90 -8.41
N ALA A 32 -0.29 17.92 -9.28
CA ALA A 32 -0.45 16.53 -8.88
C ALA A 32 0.89 15.92 -8.40
N ILE A 33 1.99 16.24 -9.07
CA ILE A 33 3.35 15.83 -8.69
C ILE A 33 3.76 16.46 -7.36
N GLU A 34 3.53 17.76 -7.16
CA GLU A 34 3.85 18.40 -5.88
C GLU A 34 3.02 17.80 -4.73
N ARG A 35 1.72 17.58 -4.93
CA ARG A 35 0.87 16.90 -3.94
C ARG A 35 1.24 15.44 -3.71
N SER A 36 1.95 14.78 -4.63
CA SER A 36 2.35 13.38 -4.42
C SER A 36 3.49 13.23 -3.41
N LYS A 37 4.19 14.33 -3.08
CA LYS A 37 5.33 14.33 -2.14
C LYS A 37 4.95 13.89 -0.73
N GLU A 38 3.71 14.09 -0.33
CA GLU A 38 3.20 13.83 1.03
C GLU A 38 2.27 12.61 1.11
N ARG A 39 2.28 11.75 0.08
CA ARG A 39 1.45 10.54 0.09
C ARG A 39 1.84 9.61 1.25
N PRO A 40 0.90 8.78 1.75
CA PRO A 40 1.18 7.88 2.86
C PRO A 40 2.38 6.97 2.58
N LEU A 41 3.18 6.69 3.62
CA LEU A 41 4.40 5.89 3.54
C LEU A 41 4.15 4.53 2.88
N ALA A 42 3.00 3.89 3.13
CA ALA A 42 2.64 2.63 2.48
C ALA A 42 2.60 2.75 0.95
N ARG A 43 2.08 3.85 0.40
CA ARG A 43 2.06 4.09 -1.06
C ARG A 43 3.44 4.40 -1.59
N PHE A 44 4.25 5.15 -0.83
CA PHE A 44 5.64 5.41 -1.19
C PHE A 44 6.45 4.12 -1.28
N LEU A 45 6.41 3.26 -0.25
CA LEU A 45 7.13 1.99 -0.20
C LEU A 45 6.69 1.03 -1.31
N PHE A 46 5.40 0.99 -1.64
CA PHE A 46 4.91 0.22 -2.76
C PHE A 46 5.42 0.76 -4.11
N ALA A 47 5.49 2.08 -4.27
CA ALA A 47 5.96 2.73 -5.49
C ALA A 47 7.47 2.57 -5.74
N LEU A 48 8.27 2.25 -4.71
CA LEU A 48 9.70 1.93 -4.89
C LEU A 48 9.93 0.66 -5.72
N GLY A 49 8.91 -0.19 -5.88
CA GLY A 49 9.00 -1.37 -6.75
C GLY A 49 9.95 -2.45 -6.24
N ILE A 50 10.21 -2.50 -4.93
CA ILE A 50 11.06 -3.52 -4.31
C ILE A 50 10.47 -4.90 -4.59
N ARG A 51 11.29 -5.84 -5.06
CA ARG A 51 10.83 -7.18 -5.42
C ARG A 51 10.16 -7.85 -4.20
N HIS A 52 9.06 -8.56 -4.46
CA HIS A 52 8.23 -9.20 -3.44
C HIS A 52 7.52 -8.26 -2.45
N VAL A 53 7.66 -6.93 -2.57
CA VAL A 53 6.93 -5.95 -1.74
C VAL A 53 5.66 -5.49 -2.47
N GLY A 54 4.56 -6.19 -2.19
CA GLY A 54 3.22 -5.77 -2.63
C GLY A 54 2.58 -4.74 -1.68
N GLN A 55 1.35 -4.29 -2.00
CA GLN A 55 0.61 -3.31 -1.18
C GLN A 55 0.49 -3.72 0.30
N THR A 56 0.21 -5.00 0.56
CA THR A 56 0.09 -5.53 1.93
C THR A 56 1.41 -5.44 2.70
N ALA A 57 2.52 -5.86 2.08
CA ALA A 57 3.84 -5.76 2.68
C ALA A 57 4.24 -4.30 2.92
N ALA A 58 4.02 -3.43 1.93
CA ALA A 58 4.28 -2.00 2.04
C ALA A 58 3.48 -1.34 3.17
N PHE A 59 2.21 -1.74 3.36
CA PHE A 59 1.39 -1.28 4.47
C PHE A 59 1.94 -1.74 5.83
N ASN A 60 2.30 -3.02 5.96
CA ASN A 60 2.86 -3.56 7.20
C ASN A 60 4.22 -2.92 7.54
N LEU A 61 5.07 -2.67 6.54
CA LEU A 61 6.31 -1.92 6.68
C LEU A 61 6.02 -0.49 7.16
N ALA A 62 5.08 0.22 6.53
CA ALA A 62 4.72 1.58 6.95
C ALA A 62 4.16 1.64 8.38
N LYS A 63 3.40 0.61 8.79
CA LYS A 63 2.88 0.45 10.16
C LYS A 63 4.00 0.24 11.19
N GLU A 64 5.01 -0.53 10.84
CA GLU A 64 6.14 -0.82 11.72
C GLU A 64 7.13 0.36 11.80
N PHE A 65 7.56 0.88 10.66
CA PHE A 65 8.65 1.86 10.60
C PHE A 65 8.19 3.30 10.77
N ARG A 66 6.94 3.63 10.41
CA ARG A 66 6.30 4.97 10.51
C ARG A 66 6.92 6.09 9.67
N THR A 67 8.23 6.09 9.48
CA THR A 67 8.95 7.08 8.67
C THR A 67 9.88 6.38 7.68
N ILE A 68 10.26 7.10 6.62
CA ILE A 68 11.22 6.58 5.63
C ILE A 68 12.61 6.42 6.25
N GLU A 69 13.01 7.31 7.15
CA GLU A 69 14.30 7.24 7.84
C GLU A 69 14.40 5.96 8.69
N ALA A 70 13.35 5.62 9.42
CA ALA A 70 13.32 4.38 10.19
C ALA A 70 13.32 3.13 9.29
N PHE A 71 12.67 3.19 8.13
CA PHE A 71 12.70 2.10 7.14
C PHE A 71 14.09 1.91 6.52
N ARG A 72 14.86 2.99 6.29
CA ARG A 72 16.23 2.89 5.75
C ARG A 72 17.19 2.14 6.67
N GLU A 73 16.92 2.14 7.97
CA GLU A 73 17.67 1.42 9.00
C GLU A 73 17.09 0.02 9.30
N ALA A 74 16.23 -0.50 8.42
CA ALA A 74 15.61 -1.81 8.62
C ALA A 74 16.66 -2.94 8.60
N THR A 75 16.68 -3.74 9.66
CA THR A 75 17.49 -4.96 9.72
C THR A 75 16.69 -6.18 9.28
N PHE A 76 17.39 -7.22 8.84
CA PHE A 76 16.76 -8.48 8.46
C PHE A 76 15.91 -9.05 9.61
N GLU A 77 16.42 -9.05 10.84
CA GLU A 77 15.70 -9.54 12.02
C GLU A 77 14.42 -8.76 12.26
N ARG A 78 14.48 -7.43 12.18
CA ARG A 78 13.30 -6.58 12.39
C ARG A 78 12.26 -6.79 11.29
N LEU A 79 12.71 -6.93 10.04
CA LEU A 79 11.81 -7.19 8.91
C LEU A 79 11.10 -8.54 9.05
N THR A 80 11.83 -9.60 9.39
CA THR A 80 11.23 -10.94 9.57
C THR A 80 10.30 -11.06 10.78
N ALA A 81 10.37 -10.12 11.74
CA ALA A 81 9.43 -10.03 12.85
C ALA A 81 8.08 -9.41 12.45
N ILE A 82 8.00 -8.74 11.29
CA ILE A 82 6.77 -8.11 10.80
C ILE A 82 5.82 -9.17 10.24
N HIS A 83 4.55 -9.07 10.58
CA HIS A 83 3.51 -9.96 10.05
C HIS A 83 3.51 -9.98 8.52
N ASP A 84 3.45 -11.19 7.94
CA ASP A 84 3.50 -11.45 6.50
C ASP A 84 4.77 -11.01 5.75
N ILE A 85 5.87 -10.74 6.46
CA ILE A 85 7.19 -10.54 5.86
C ILE A 85 8.08 -11.73 6.17
N GLY A 86 8.32 -12.57 5.15
CA GLY A 86 9.18 -13.74 5.26
C GLY A 86 10.65 -13.45 4.92
N PRO A 87 11.56 -14.43 5.14
CA PRO A 87 13.00 -14.30 4.86
C PRO A 87 13.32 -13.80 3.45
N ASN A 88 12.60 -14.28 2.43
CA ASN A 88 12.83 -13.86 1.04
C ASN A 88 12.53 -12.37 0.83
N THR A 89 11.37 -11.90 1.29
CA THR A 89 10.99 -10.48 1.18
C THR A 89 11.93 -9.60 2.01
N ALA A 90 12.30 -10.05 3.23
CA ALA A 90 13.25 -9.34 4.07
C ALA A 90 14.63 -9.21 3.39
N GLY A 91 15.11 -10.28 2.75
CA GLY A 91 16.37 -10.26 1.99
C GLY A 91 16.36 -9.24 0.85
N GLU A 92 15.31 -9.23 0.03
CA GLU A 92 15.16 -8.28 -1.10
C GLU A 92 15.10 -6.82 -0.60
N ILE A 93 14.47 -6.56 0.56
CA ILE A 93 14.44 -5.21 1.15
C ILE A 93 15.84 -4.80 1.62
N VAL A 94 16.56 -5.68 2.33
CA VAL A 94 17.92 -5.39 2.81
C VAL A 94 18.86 -5.14 1.64
N GLU A 95 18.80 -5.98 0.60
CA GLU A 95 19.58 -5.82 -0.62
C GLU A 95 19.27 -4.48 -1.30
N TYR A 96 17.99 -4.17 -1.50
CA TYR A 96 17.54 -2.88 -2.05
C TYR A 96 18.12 -1.69 -1.28
N LEU A 97 18.11 -1.73 0.06
CA LEU A 97 18.63 -0.66 0.92
C LEU A 97 20.17 -0.57 0.93
N GLN A 98 20.88 -1.63 0.56
CA GLN A 98 22.34 -1.66 0.48
C GLN A 98 22.86 -1.20 -0.90
N GLU A 99 22.09 -1.39 -1.96
CA GLU A 99 22.43 -0.96 -3.31
C GLU A 99 22.61 0.55 -3.42
N GLU A 100 23.77 0.99 -3.93
CA GLU A 100 24.13 2.40 -3.98
C GLU A 100 23.17 3.24 -4.82
N GLU A 101 22.66 2.69 -5.93
CA GLU A 101 21.70 3.36 -6.81
C GLU A 101 20.38 3.67 -6.09
N ASN A 102 19.83 2.70 -5.36
CA ASN A 102 18.59 2.88 -4.60
C ASN A 102 18.78 3.85 -3.43
N ARG A 103 19.94 3.80 -2.75
CA ARG A 103 20.26 4.75 -1.68
C ARG A 103 20.31 6.19 -2.22
N ARG A 104 20.98 6.40 -3.37
CA ARG A 104 21.00 7.68 -4.07
C ARG A 104 19.61 8.12 -4.49
N LEU A 105 18.78 7.21 -5.00
CA LEU A 105 17.40 7.52 -5.36
C LEU A 105 16.60 8.04 -4.15
N LEU A 106 16.71 7.37 -3.00
CA LEU A 106 16.03 7.81 -1.77
C LEU A 106 16.54 9.18 -1.30
N ASP A 107 17.84 9.43 -1.39
CA ASP A 107 18.44 10.73 -1.07
C ASP A 107 17.96 11.84 -2.02
N ASP A 108 17.91 11.56 -3.32
CA ASP A 108 17.40 12.49 -4.34
C ASP A 108 15.94 12.84 -4.12
N LEU A 109 15.08 11.83 -3.88
CA LEU A 109 13.66 12.06 -3.56
C LEU A 109 13.53 12.91 -2.29
N ALA A 110 14.34 12.64 -1.27
CA ALA A 110 14.35 13.45 -0.05
C ALA A 110 14.84 14.90 -0.31
N ALA A 111 15.86 15.09 -1.14
CA ALA A 111 16.34 16.42 -1.52
C ALA A 111 15.29 17.22 -2.31
N LEU A 112 14.47 16.54 -3.11
CA LEU A 112 13.37 17.13 -3.89
C LEU A 112 12.11 17.41 -3.05
N GLY A 113 12.16 17.12 -1.74
CA GLY A 113 11.09 17.41 -0.79
C GLY A 113 10.02 16.32 -0.71
N VAL A 114 10.27 15.11 -1.23
CA VAL A 114 9.37 13.98 -1.00
C VAL A 114 9.44 13.60 0.48
N ARG A 115 8.32 13.70 1.19
CA ARG A 115 8.17 13.47 2.63
C ARG A 115 6.92 12.62 2.87
N PRO A 116 7.01 11.30 2.67
CA PRO A 116 5.86 10.42 2.87
C PRO A 116 5.34 10.52 4.30
N THR A 117 4.03 10.61 4.44
CA THR A 117 3.37 10.79 5.74
C THR A 117 3.17 9.44 6.43
N PRO A 118 3.19 9.37 7.78
CA PRO A 118 2.83 8.15 8.49
C PRO A 118 1.42 7.70 8.11
N ILE A 119 1.18 6.39 8.10
CA ILE A 119 -0.19 5.89 7.99
C ILE A 119 -0.94 6.15 9.29
N GLU A 120 -2.14 6.68 9.19
CA GLU A 120 -3.10 6.74 10.29
C GLU A 120 -3.79 5.38 10.40
N VAL A 121 -3.78 4.81 11.59
CA VAL A 121 -4.42 3.51 11.85
C VAL A 121 -5.36 3.68 13.04
N GLU A 122 -6.66 3.58 12.78
CA GLU A 122 -7.71 3.64 13.81
C GLU A 122 -7.91 2.25 14.42
N ALA A 123 -6.85 1.69 14.97
CA ALA A 123 -6.88 0.31 15.49
C ALA A 123 -7.72 0.15 16.77
N ARG A 124 -8.04 1.25 17.48
CA ARG A 124 -8.74 1.16 18.78
C ARG A 124 -10.24 0.96 18.57
N GLY A 125 -10.69 -0.28 18.74
CA GLY A 125 -12.11 -0.63 18.78
C GLY A 125 -12.69 -1.16 17.46
N SER A 126 -11.90 -1.23 16.39
CA SER A 126 -12.35 -1.82 15.13
C SER A 126 -12.46 -3.35 15.23
N PRO A 127 -13.54 -3.97 14.71
CA PRO A 127 -13.68 -5.42 14.65
C PRO A 127 -12.68 -6.07 13.70
N PHE A 128 -12.00 -5.29 12.86
CA PHE A 128 -11.03 -5.75 11.88
C PHE A 128 -9.58 -5.63 12.37
N ALA A 129 -9.34 -4.94 13.48
CA ALA A 129 -7.99 -4.68 13.97
C ALA A 129 -7.20 -5.99 14.17
N GLY A 130 -6.02 -6.06 13.55
CA GLY A 130 -5.12 -7.22 13.62
C GLY A 130 -5.58 -8.47 12.85
N LYS A 131 -6.73 -8.41 12.15
CA LYS A 131 -7.24 -9.54 11.36
C LYS A 131 -6.67 -9.54 9.95
N THR A 132 -6.51 -10.71 9.37
CA THR A 132 -6.17 -10.90 7.95
C THR A 132 -7.45 -11.15 7.16
N ILE A 133 -7.76 -10.24 6.23
CA ILE A 133 -9.00 -10.24 5.44
C ILE A 133 -8.67 -10.45 3.97
N VAL A 134 -9.42 -11.31 3.30
CA VAL A 134 -9.27 -11.57 1.86
C VAL A 134 -10.58 -11.24 1.13
N PHE A 135 -10.49 -10.43 0.09
CA PHE A 135 -11.62 -10.13 -0.79
C PHE A 135 -11.61 -11.06 -2.01
N THR A 136 -12.76 -11.62 -2.34
CA THR A 136 -12.93 -12.52 -3.49
C THR A 136 -14.27 -12.32 -4.17
N GLY A 137 -14.34 -12.63 -5.47
CA GLY A 137 -15.49 -12.27 -6.31
C GLY A 137 -15.49 -10.80 -6.68
N LYS A 138 -16.54 -10.37 -7.39
CA LYS A 138 -16.79 -8.97 -7.72
C LYS A 138 -17.40 -8.28 -6.50
N LEU A 139 -16.90 -7.10 -6.16
CA LEU A 139 -17.58 -6.17 -5.23
C LEU A 139 -18.44 -5.22 -6.08
N GLU A 140 -19.71 -5.10 -5.73
CA GLU A 140 -20.71 -4.35 -6.49
C GLU A 140 -20.92 -2.93 -5.95
N LYS A 141 -20.65 -2.70 -4.67
CA LYS A 141 -20.90 -1.43 -3.97
C LYS A 141 -19.63 -0.57 -3.83
N MET A 142 -18.45 -1.16 -3.91
CA MET A 142 -17.16 -0.45 -3.99
C MET A 142 -16.12 -1.21 -4.82
N THR A 143 -15.02 -0.55 -5.15
CA THR A 143 -13.87 -1.24 -5.77
C THR A 143 -13.15 -2.12 -4.75
N ARG A 144 -12.43 -3.14 -5.23
CA ARG A 144 -11.63 -3.99 -4.35
C ARG A 144 -10.53 -3.18 -3.65
N GLU A 145 -9.91 -2.26 -4.38
CA GLU A 145 -8.88 -1.38 -3.86
C GLU A 145 -9.39 -0.52 -2.71
N GLU A 146 -10.60 0.06 -2.84
CA GLU A 146 -11.25 0.82 -1.76
C GLU A 146 -11.54 -0.06 -0.53
N ALA A 147 -12.05 -1.29 -0.74
CA ALA A 147 -12.33 -2.21 0.35
C ALA A 147 -11.06 -2.62 1.12
N GLU A 148 -9.99 -2.90 0.38
CA GLU A 148 -8.68 -3.23 0.97
C GLU A 148 -8.07 -2.04 1.73
N GLU A 149 -8.22 -0.82 1.20
CA GLU A 149 -7.76 0.40 1.86
C GLU A 149 -8.56 0.66 3.15
N ALA A 150 -9.88 0.49 3.13
CA ALA A 150 -10.75 0.67 4.29
C ALA A 150 -10.41 -0.28 5.47
N VAL A 151 -10.13 -1.56 5.20
CA VAL A 151 -9.74 -2.47 6.29
C VAL A 151 -8.33 -2.21 6.80
N ARG A 152 -7.43 -1.71 5.94
CA ARG A 152 -6.07 -1.33 6.33
C ARG A 152 -6.08 -0.15 7.29
N THR A 153 -6.86 0.91 7.01
CA THR A 153 -7.01 2.05 7.94
C THR A 153 -7.58 1.63 9.29
N LEU A 154 -8.45 0.61 9.30
CA LEU A 154 -8.99 -0.02 10.50
C LEU A 154 -8.04 -1.01 11.19
N GLY A 155 -6.79 -1.10 10.74
CA GLY A 155 -5.72 -1.87 11.37
C GLY A 155 -5.69 -3.35 11.01
N ALA A 156 -6.45 -3.77 10.00
CA ALA A 156 -6.43 -5.11 9.44
C ALA A 156 -5.36 -5.26 8.34
N THR A 157 -5.08 -6.50 7.98
CA THR A 157 -4.22 -6.86 6.85
C THR A 157 -5.10 -7.33 5.69
N ALA A 158 -5.16 -6.57 4.60
CA ALA A 158 -5.78 -7.04 3.36
C ALA A 158 -4.83 -7.95 2.58
N ALA A 159 -5.12 -9.25 2.53
CA ALA A 159 -4.30 -10.26 1.87
C ALA A 159 -4.89 -10.70 0.51
N SER A 160 -4.00 -11.07 -0.42
CA SER A 160 -4.38 -11.47 -1.78
C SER A 160 -4.77 -12.96 -1.90
N SER A 161 -4.47 -13.78 -0.89
CA SER A 161 -4.70 -15.22 -0.91
C SER A 161 -5.23 -15.73 0.43
N VAL A 162 -6.05 -16.78 0.37
CA VAL A 162 -6.57 -17.45 1.57
C VAL A 162 -5.53 -18.44 2.07
N SER A 163 -5.24 -18.38 3.37
CA SER A 163 -4.31 -19.26 4.07
C SER A 163 -4.85 -19.62 5.46
N ALA A 164 -4.12 -20.45 6.21
CA ALA A 164 -4.46 -20.76 7.59
C ALA A 164 -4.41 -19.54 8.55
N ARG A 165 -3.80 -18.43 8.11
CA ARG A 165 -3.76 -17.15 8.85
C ARG A 165 -4.91 -16.21 8.50
N THR A 166 -5.75 -16.56 7.52
CA THR A 166 -6.86 -15.70 7.12
C THR A 166 -7.96 -15.80 8.17
N ASP A 167 -8.36 -14.65 8.73
CA ASP A 167 -9.42 -14.58 9.75
C ASP A 167 -10.81 -14.44 9.12
N LEU A 168 -10.89 -13.75 7.97
CA LEU A 168 -12.15 -13.38 7.33
C LEU A 168 -12.01 -13.36 5.81
N VAL A 169 -13.03 -13.83 5.11
CA VAL A 169 -13.16 -13.70 3.66
C VAL A 169 -14.45 -12.96 3.34
N VAL A 170 -14.33 -11.87 2.58
CA VAL A 170 -15.49 -11.15 2.03
C VAL A 170 -15.71 -11.67 0.61
N ALA A 171 -16.86 -12.31 0.38
CA ALA A 171 -17.17 -12.98 -0.86
C ALA A 171 -18.35 -12.32 -1.58
N GLY A 172 -18.07 -11.69 -2.71
CA GLY A 172 -19.09 -11.19 -3.64
C GLY A 172 -19.42 -12.18 -4.76
N PRO A 173 -20.33 -11.82 -5.69
CA PRO A 173 -20.68 -12.65 -6.83
C PRO A 173 -19.46 -13.13 -7.63
N GLY A 174 -19.47 -14.41 -8.01
CA GLY A 174 -18.36 -15.02 -8.76
C GLY A 174 -17.13 -15.36 -7.91
N ALA A 175 -17.22 -15.36 -6.58
CA ALA A 175 -16.18 -15.86 -5.71
C ALA A 175 -15.93 -17.37 -5.94
N GLY A 176 -14.87 -17.71 -6.67
CA GLY A 176 -14.53 -19.07 -7.07
C GLY A 176 -13.59 -19.78 -6.10
N SER A 177 -12.33 -19.98 -6.52
CA SER A 177 -11.34 -20.83 -5.84
C SER A 177 -10.99 -20.39 -4.41
N LYS A 178 -10.98 -19.08 -4.13
CA LYS A 178 -10.70 -18.55 -2.78
C LYS A 178 -11.83 -18.84 -1.78
N LEU A 179 -13.09 -18.79 -2.22
CA LEU A 179 -14.23 -19.14 -1.37
C LEU A 179 -14.18 -20.61 -0.97
N LYS A 180 -13.93 -21.51 -1.92
CA LYS A 180 -13.77 -22.94 -1.64
C LYS A 180 -12.64 -23.18 -0.65
N LYS A 181 -11.47 -22.57 -0.88
CA LYS A 181 -10.33 -22.68 0.03
C LYS A 181 -10.64 -22.16 1.44
N ALA A 182 -11.42 -21.08 1.56
CA ALA A 182 -11.85 -20.55 2.85
C ALA A 182 -12.75 -21.55 3.60
N GLN A 183 -13.70 -22.16 2.88
CA GLN A 183 -14.58 -23.20 3.44
C GLN A 183 -13.80 -24.44 3.89
N GLU A 184 -12.84 -24.90 3.08
CA GLU A 184 -11.96 -26.04 3.41
C GLU A 184 -11.13 -25.80 4.67
N LEU A 185 -10.65 -24.57 4.85
CA LEU A 185 -9.84 -24.17 6.01
C LEU A 185 -10.68 -23.72 7.21
N GLY A 186 -12.01 -23.73 7.11
CA GLY A 186 -12.91 -23.29 8.18
C GLY A 186 -12.82 -21.79 8.49
N VAL A 187 -12.37 -20.97 7.53
CA VAL A 187 -12.26 -19.52 7.66
C VAL A 187 -13.65 -18.89 7.57
N ARG A 188 -13.94 -17.89 8.42
CA ARG A 188 -15.21 -17.16 8.40
C ARG A 188 -15.40 -16.47 7.04
N VAL A 189 -16.56 -16.66 6.42
CA VAL A 189 -16.95 -16.00 5.17
C VAL A 189 -18.15 -15.10 5.42
N ILE A 190 -18.11 -13.86 4.93
CA ILE A 190 -19.23 -12.91 4.98
C ILE A 190 -19.50 -12.31 3.59
N SER A 191 -20.69 -11.72 3.42
CA SER A 191 -21.05 -11.00 2.19
C SER A 191 -20.47 -9.58 2.15
N GLU A 192 -20.53 -8.93 0.98
CA GLU A 192 -20.18 -7.50 0.85
C GLU A 192 -21.10 -6.61 1.72
N ASP A 193 -22.36 -7.00 1.89
CA ASP A 193 -23.35 -6.26 2.67
C ASP A 193 -23.02 -6.32 4.18
N ASP A 194 -22.73 -7.52 4.69
CA ASP A 194 -22.27 -7.68 6.07
C ASP A 194 -20.96 -6.91 6.32
N PHE A 195 -20.06 -6.90 5.34
CA PHE A 195 -18.81 -6.15 5.43
C PHE A 195 -19.04 -4.65 5.56
N LEU A 196 -19.96 -4.10 4.76
CA LEU A 196 -20.33 -2.69 4.80
C LEU A 196 -21.02 -2.30 6.12
N GLU A 197 -21.89 -3.16 6.65
CA GLU A 197 -22.49 -2.94 7.98
C GLU A 197 -21.40 -2.86 9.06
N MET A 198 -20.45 -3.81 9.05
CA MET A 198 -19.33 -3.81 9.97
C MET A 198 -18.37 -2.62 9.79
N LEU A 199 -18.28 -2.02 8.60
CA LEU A 199 -17.54 -0.78 8.37
C LEU A 199 -18.27 0.42 8.98
N ASN A 200 -19.58 0.53 8.78
CA ASN A 200 -20.39 1.67 9.20
C ASN A 200 -20.59 1.75 10.72
N ASP A 201 -20.64 0.61 11.42
CA ASP A 201 -20.76 0.57 12.88
C ASP A 201 -19.51 1.10 13.61
N HIS A 202 -18.42 1.37 12.86
CA HIS A 202 -17.11 1.73 13.39
C HIS A 202 -16.41 2.88 12.64
N ALA A 203 -17.17 3.66 11.86
CA ALA A 203 -16.75 4.92 11.24
C ALA A 203 -17.31 6.13 12.01
#